data_AF-A0A7W1ED25-F1
#
_entry.id   AF-A0A7W1ED25-F1
#
_cell.length_a   1.000
_cell.length_b   1.000
_cell.length_c   1.000
_cell.angle_alpha   90.00
_cell.angle_beta   90.00
_cell.angle_gamma   90.00
#
_symmetry.space_group_name_H-M   'P 1'
#
loop_
_entity.id
_entity.type
_entity.pdbx_description
1 polymer ?
#
loop_
_entity_poly.entity_id
_entity_poly.type
_entity_poly.pdbx_seq_one_letter_code
_entity_poly.pdbx_strand_id
1 'polypeptide(L)'
;AVGAMRMVVDASGVERLSRSADRANERAAARASERPAPALALTPAATFELDLRGMTGDEAEQAASAAVDAAVLAEQPYLRIIHGMGTGVVRERVRRVVANDCRVARFGFAARNQGGTGVTIVEFTA
;
A
#
# COMPACT_ATOMS: atom_id res chain seq x y z
N ALA A 1 14.32 30.91 20.57
CA ALA A 1 15.50 31.29 19.78
C ALA A 1 16.73 30.75 20.49
N VAL A 2 17.43 29.76 19.91
CA VAL A 2 18.67 29.22 20.48
C VAL A 2 19.83 29.94 19.82
N GLY A 3 20.60 30.69 20.61
CA GLY A 3 21.73 31.50 20.15
C GLY A 3 22.99 30.66 19.88
N ALA A 4 24.00 31.30 19.28
CA ALA A 4 25.24 30.65 18.84
C ALA A 4 25.94 29.88 19.97
N MET A 5 26.13 28.57 19.78
CA MET A 5 26.88 27.73 20.71
C MET A 5 28.38 27.96 20.54
N ARG A 6 29.07 28.12 21.67
CA ARG A 6 30.52 28.28 21.73
C ARG A 6 31.13 27.06 22.41
N MET A 7 32.00 26.35 21.70
CA MET A 7 32.72 25.17 22.20
C MET A 7 34.22 25.42 22.05
N VAL A 8 35.00 25.01 23.06
CA VAL A 8 36.46 25.08 23.03
C VAL A 8 36.98 23.70 22.64
N VAL A 9 37.75 23.63 21.55
CA VAL A 9 38.37 22.41 21.03
C VAL A 9 39.87 22.60 20.91
N ASP A 10 40.63 21.51 21.04
CA ASP A 10 42.07 21.52 20.84
C ASP A 10 42.41 21.66 19.35
N ALA A 11 43.41 22.48 19.03
CA ALA A 11 43.79 22.79 17.65
C ALA A 11 44.29 21.55 16.89
N SER A 12 44.84 20.54 17.56
CA SER A 12 45.28 19.31 16.90
C SER A 12 44.12 18.43 16.44
N GLY A 13 42.91 18.64 16.99
CA GLY A 13 41.70 17.90 16.63
C GLY A 13 40.91 18.51 15.46
N VAL A 14 41.39 19.60 14.86
CA VAL A 14 40.66 20.32 13.82
C VAL A 14 41.48 20.34 12.53
N GLU A 15 40.95 19.68 11.50
CA GLU A 15 41.57 19.66 10.16
C GLU A 15 40.91 20.70 9.25
N ARG A 16 41.72 21.42 8.47
CA ARG A 16 41.23 22.49 7.61
C ARG A 16 40.67 21.89 6.32
N LEU A 17 39.35 21.83 6.21
CA LEU A 17 38.68 21.44 4.96
C LEU A 17 39.06 22.41 3.83
N SER A 18 39.53 21.84 2.72
CA SER A 18 39.79 22.62 1.52
C SER A 18 38.46 22.99 0.86
N ARG A 19 38.37 24.19 0.27
CA ARG A 19 37.17 24.65 -0.46
C ARG A 19 36.71 23.68 -1.55
N SER A 20 37.63 22.87 -2.07
CA SER A 20 37.35 21.81 -3.05
C SER A 20 36.69 20.59 -2.41
N ALA A 21 37.13 20.19 -1.21
CA ALA A 21 36.55 19.10 -0.44
C ALA A 21 35.15 19.44 0.08
N ASP A 22 34.93 20.69 0.52
CA ASP A 22 33.59 21.17 0.91
C ASP A 22 32.61 21.10 -0.24
N ARG A 23 32.98 21.62 -1.43
CA ARG A 23 32.11 21.56 -2.61
C ARG A 23 31.85 20.12 -3.09
N ALA A 24 32.83 19.22 -2.95
CA ALA A 24 32.66 17.82 -3.29
C ALA A 24 31.69 17.13 -2.31
N ASN A 25 31.81 17.43 -1.02
CA ASN A 25 30.92 16.90 0.02
C ASN A 25 29.50 17.47 -0.08
N GLU A 26 29.34 18.77 -0.38
CA GLU A 26 28.05 19.41 -0.65
C GLU A 26 27.36 18.77 -1.87
N ARG A 27 28.11 18.48 -2.94
CA ARG A 27 27.58 17.78 -4.13
C ARG A 27 27.22 16.32 -3.85
N ALA A 28 27.99 15.64 -3.03
CA ALA A 28 27.70 14.26 -2.60
C ALA A 28 26.46 14.21 -1.69
N ALA A 29 26.33 15.17 -0.75
CA ALA A 29 25.17 15.32 0.11
C ALA A 29 23.90 15.69 -0.68
N ALA A 30 24.00 16.57 -1.68
CA ALA A 30 22.90 16.90 -2.58
C ALA A 30 22.41 15.67 -3.36
N ARG A 31 23.32 14.87 -3.94
CA ARG A 31 22.97 13.60 -4.61
C ARG A 31 22.40 12.54 -3.66
N ALA A 32 22.85 12.52 -2.42
CA ALA A 32 22.31 11.59 -1.42
C ALA A 32 20.86 11.92 -1.04
N SER A 33 20.48 13.21 -1.11
CA SER A 33 19.13 13.71 -0.86
C SER A 33 18.19 13.57 -2.08
N GLU A 34 18.72 13.28 -3.26
CA GLU A 34 17.95 12.99 -4.50
C GLU A 34 17.65 11.52 -4.71
N ARG A 35 18.16 10.62 -3.85
CA ARG A 35 17.66 9.23 -3.85
C ARG A 35 16.20 9.30 -3.41
N PRO A 36 15.23 8.90 -4.24
CA PRO A 36 13.91 8.62 -3.72
C PRO A 36 14.13 7.58 -2.63
N ALA A 37 13.67 7.85 -1.41
CA ALA A 37 13.47 6.77 -0.46
C ALA A 37 12.74 5.65 -1.21
N PRO A 38 13.06 4.36 -1.00
CA PRO A 38 12.21 3.31 -1.53
C PRO A 38 10.81 3.69 -1.07
N ALA A 39 9.93 4.00 -2.02
CA ALA A 39 8.54 4.23 -1.71
C ALA A 39 8.14 2.93 -1.04
N LEU A 40 8.07 2.96 0.30
CA LEU A 40 7.50 1.89 1.08
C LEU A 40 6.13 1.78 0.44
N ALA A 41 5.95 0.76 -0.41
CA ALA A 41 4.76 0.63 -1.21
C ALA A 41 3.63 0.76 -0.19
N LEU A 42 2.85 1.83 -0.33
CA LEU A 42 1.70 2.09 0.53
C LEU A 42 0.73 0.96 0.21
N THR A 43 0.97 -0.21 0.80
CA THR A 43 0.00 -1.28 0.83
C THR A 43 -1.24 -0.63 1.41
N PRO A 44 -2.35 -0.58 0.65
CA PRO A 44 -3.56 0.04 1.16
C PRO A 44 -3.84 -0.55 2.52
N ALA A 45 -4.08 0.31 3.52
CA ALA A 45 -4.38 -0.16 4.87
C ALA A 45 -5.53 -1.17 4.75
N ALA A 46 -5.32 -2.38 5.29
CA ALA A 46 -6.26 -3.46 5.08
C ALA A 46 -7.61 -3.10 5.73
N THR A 47 -8.60 -2.79 4.90
CA THR A 47 -9.98 -2.58 5.32
C THR A 47 -10.75 -3.88 5.13
N PHE A 48 -11.68 -4.17 6.04
CA PHE A 48 -12.57 -5.33 5.91
C PHE A 48 -13.58 -5.19 4.75
N GLU A 49 -13.62 -4.02 4.12
CA GLU A 49 -14.54 -3.70 3.04
C GLU A 49 -13.81 -2.97 1.90
N LEU A 50 -14.09 -3.39 0.67
CA LEU A 50 -13.60 -2.82 -0.58
C LEU A 50 -14.79 -2.42 -1.45
N ASP A 51 -14.84 -1.16 -1.87
CA ASP A 51 -15.87 -0.65 -2.79
C ASP A 51 -15.32 -0.51 -4.21
N LEU A 52 -15.94 -1.22 -5.16
CA LEU A 52 -15.60 -1.26 -6.58
C LEU A 52 -16.70 -0.69 -7.46
N ARG A 53 -17.72 -0.05 -6.87
CA ARG A 53 -18.83 0.53 -7.63
C ARG A 53 -18.32 1.66 -8.53
N GLY A 54 -18.79 1.66 -9.77
CA GLY A 54 -18.42 2.68 -10.76
C GLY A 54 -17.05 2.47 -11.41
N MET A 55 -16.28 1.47 -10.98
CA MET A 55 -15.04 1.08 -11.65
C MET A 55 -15.33 0.26 -12.91
N THR A 56 -14.40 0.32 -13.87
CA THR A 56 -14.39 -0.61 -15.00
C THR A 56 -14.01 -2.01 -14.53
N GLY A 57 -14.32 -3.03 -15.34
CA GLY A 57 -14.02 -4.42 -14.99
C GLY A 57 -12.53 -4.69 -14.74
N ASP A 58 -11.65 -4.03 -15.49
CA ASP A 58 -10.20 -4.23 -15.41
C ASP A 58 -9.60 -3.49 -14.19
N GLU A 59 -10.07 -2.26 -13.91
CA GLU A 59 -9.70 -1.54 -12.68
C GLU A 59 -10.14 -2.31 -11.43
N ALA A 60 -11.37 -2.83 -11.45
CA ALA A 60 -11.91 -3.60 -10.34
C ALA A 60 -11.15 -4.91 -10.10
N GLU A 61 -10.69 -5.57 -11.16
CA GLU A 61 -9.85 -6.77 -11.06
C GLU A 61 -8.51 -6.47 -10.38
N GLN A 62 -7.84 -5.38 -10.79
CA GLN A 62 -6.58 -4.97 -10.17
C GLN A 62 -6.78 -4.58 -8.69
N ALA A 63 -7.82 -3.79 -8.39
CA ALA A 63 -8.13 -3.37 -7.03
C ALA A 63 -8.52 -4.56 -6.13
N ALA A 64 -9.30 -5.51 -6.64
CA ALA A 64 -9.66 -6.73 -5.91
C ALA A 64 -8.43 -7.58 -5.58
N SER A 65 -7.51 -7.77 -6.55
CA SER A 65 -6.26 -8.50 -6.33
C SER A 65 -5.43 -7.84 -5.23
N ALA A 66 -5.20 -6.53 -5.33
CA ALA A 66 -4.42 -5.79 -4.34
C ALA A 66 -5.04 -5.82 -2.93
N ALA A 67 -6.37 -5.80 -2.84
CA ALA A 67 -7.07 -5.88 -1.57
C ALA A 67 -7.00 -7.28 -0.95
N VAL A 68 -7.07 -8.35 -1.76
CA VAL A 68 -6.84 -9.72 -1.28
C VAL A 68 -5.43 -9.87 -0.72
N ASP A 69 -4.42 -9.33 -1.42
CA ASP A 69 -3.03 -9.32 -0.93
C ASP A 69 -2.92 -8.60 0.42
N ALA A 70 -3.50 -7.40 0.53
CA ALA A 70 -3.47 -6.63 1.77
C ALA A 70 -4.23 -7.33 2.92
N ALA A 71 -5.37 -7.96 2.64
CA ALA A 71 -6.16 -8.67 3.62
C ALA A 71 -5.43 -9.91 4.17
N VAL A 72 -4.76 -10.67 3.30
CA VAL A 72 -3.94 -11.81 3.71
C VAL A 72 -2.73 -11.35 4.53
N LEU A 73 -2.03 -10.29 4.10
CA LEU A 73 -0.88 -9.74 4.85
C LEU A 73 -1.29 -9.22 6.23
N ALA A 74 -2.53 -8.75 6.38
CA ALA A 74 -3.09 -8.31 7.65
C ALA A 74 -3.76 -9.44 8.45
N GLU A 75 -3.63 -10.70 8.03
CA GLU A 75 -4.24 -11.88 8.65
C GLU A 75 -5.76 -11.69 8.90
N GLN A 76 -6.45 -11.03 7.96
CA GLN A 76 -7.88 -10.82 8.10
C GLN A 76 -8.65 -12.14 7.94
N PRO A 77 -9.64 -12.44 8.79
CA PRO A 77 -10.47 -13.63 8.63
C PRO A 77 -11.34 -13.57 7.36
N TYR A 78 -11.73 -12.37 6.92
CA TYR A 78 -12.59 -12.18 5.75
C TYR A 78 -12.40 -10.79 5.12
N LEU A 79 -12.84 -10.66 3.87
CA LEU A 79 -12.93 -9.41 3.11
C LEU A 79 -14.31 -9.30 2.44
N ARG A 80 -14.95 -8.14 2.55
CA ARG A 80 -16.21 -7.80 1.86
C ARG A 80 -15.92 -6.97 0.63
N ILE A 81 -16.36 -7.43 -0.55
CA ILE A 81 -16.15 -6.72 -1.82
C ILE A 81 -17.51 -6.27 -2.37
N ILE A 82 -17.73 -4.96 -2.38
CA ILE A 82 -18.93 -4.33 -2.92
C ILE A 82 -18.68 -3.99 -4.39
N HIS A 83 -19.27 -4.78 -5.30
CA HIS A 83 -19.20 -4.51 -6.74
C HIS A 83 -20.54 -4.00 -7.31
N GLY A 84 -21.61 -4.01 -6.50
CA GLY A 84 -22.96 -3.66 -6.94
C GLY A 84 -23.61 -4.73 -7.81
N MET A 85 -24.86 -4.48 -8.23
CA MET A 85 -25.63 -5.43 -9.03
C MET A 85 -25.39 -5.24 -10.53
N GLY A 86 -25.56 -4.01 -11.03
CA GLY A 86 -25.19 -3.56 -12.38
C GLY A 86 -25.47 -4.55 -13.51
N THR A 87 -24.57 -4.57 -14.50
CA THR A 87 -24.55 -5.56 -15.60
C THR A 87 -23.88 -6.88 -15.20
N GLY A 88 -23.28 -6.96 -14.00
CA GLY A 88 -22.56 -8.14 -13.53
C GLY A 88 -21.10 -8.25 -13.99
N VAL A 89 -20.60 -7.36 -14.85
CA VAL A 89 -19.21 -7.42 -15.36
C VAL A 89 -18.18 -7.36 -14.22
N VAL A 90 -18.31 -6.39 -13.32
CA VAL A 90 -17.41 -6.24 -12.16
C VAL A 90 -17.52 -7.46 -11.23
N ARG A 91 -18.75 -7.95 -10.99
CA ARG A 91 -19.00 -9.16 -10.20
C ARG A 91 -18.26 -10.37 -10.77
N GLU A 92 -18.33 -10.57 -12.09
CA GLU A 92 -17.67 -11.71 -12.75
C GLU A 92 -16.14 -11.61 -12.67
N ARG A 93 -15.59 -10.41 -12.86
CA ARG A 93 -14.15 -10.15 -12.72
C ARG A 93 -13.66 -10.43 -11.30
N VAL A 94 -14.34 -9.87 -10.29
CA VAL A 94 -14.02 -10.12 -8.87
C VAL A 94 -14.09 -11.60 -8.53
N ARG A 95 -15.17 -12.29 -8.95
CA ARG A 95 -15.32 -13.73 -8.71
C ARG A 95 -14.21 -14.55 -9.37
N ARG A 96 -13.74 -14.15 -10.55
CA ARG A 96 -12.60 -14.80 -11.22
C ARG A 96 -11.31 -14.64 -10.41
N VAL A 97 -11.03 -13.44 -9.91
CA VAL A 97 -9.83 -13.18 -9.09
C VAL A 97 -9.82 -14.08 -7.86
N VAL A 98 -10.89 -14.06 -7.08
CA VAL A 98 -10.95 -14.80 -5.80
C VAL A 98 -11.05 -16.31 -6.00
N ALA A 99 -11.61 -16.78 -7.13
CA ALA A 99 -11.67 -18.21 -7.44
C ALA A 99 -10.31 -18.80 -7.85
N ASN A 100 -9.41 -17.98 -8.40
CA ASN A 100 -8.09 -18.40 -8.85
C ASN A 100 -7.01 -18.26 -7.75
N ASP A 101 -7.36 -17.68 -6.60
CA ASP A 101 -6.42 -17.45 -5.51
C ASP A 101 -6.45 -18.59 -4.50
N CYS A 102 -5.32 -19.26 -4.29
CA CYS A 102 -5.20 -20.39 -3.37
C CYS A 102 -5.31 -20.01 -1.89
N ARG A 103 -5.20 -18.73 -1.55
CA ARG A 103 -5.30 -18.21 -0.17
C ARG A 103 -6.75 -18.03 0.26
N VAL A 104 -7.70 -18.07 -0.68
CA VAL A 104 -9.13 -18.01 -0.41
C VAL A 104 -9.65 -19.39 -0.02
N ALA A 105 -10.16 -19.52 1.20
CA ALA A 105 -10.78 -20.75 1.68
C ALA A 105 -12.19 -20.94 1.08
N ARG A 106 -12.98 -19.87 1.05
CA ARG A 106 -14.33 -19.86 0.49
C ARG A 106 -14.75 -18.46 0.11
N PHE A 107 -15.65 -18.34 -0.86
CA PHE A 107 -16.27 -17.08 -1.20
C PHE A 107 -17.72 -17.28 -1.63
N GLY A 108 -18.55 -16.26 -1.40
CA GLY A 108 -19.98 -16.33 -1.66
C GLY A 108 -20.63 -14.96 -1.71
N PHE A 109 -21.90 -14.92 -2.09
CA PHE A 109 -22.68 -13.69 -1.97
C PHE A 109 -23.01 -13.40 -0.52
N ALA A 110 -23.11 -12.12 -0.16
CA ALA A 110 -23.60 -11.72 1.14
C ALA A 110 -25.07 -12.11 1.32
N ALA A 111 -25.52 -12.15 2.58
CA ALA A 111 -26.92 -12.32 2.90
C ALA A 111 -27.78 -11.17 2.32
N ARG A 112 -29.07 -11.41 2.09
CA ARG A 112 -29.99 -10.41 1.50
C ARG A 112 -30.03 -9.10 2.28
N ASN A 113 -29.91 -9.15 3.61
CA ASN A 113 -29.86 -7.98 4.49
C ASN A 113 -28.50 -7.25 4.52
N GLN A 114 -27.47 -7.78 3.84
CA GLN A 114 -26.10 -7.26 3.84
C GLN A 114 -25.58 -6.93 2.43
N GLY A 115 -26.48 -6.75 1.45
CA GLY A 115 -26.16 -6.40 0.07
C GLY A 115 -26.37 -7.52 -0.96
N GLY A 116 -26.70 -8.74 -0.51
CA GLY A 116 -27.11 -9.84 -1.39
C GLY A 116 -26.07 -10.14 -2.48
N THR A 117 -26.56 -10.28 -3.71
CA THR A 117 -25.72 -10.58 -4.89
C THR A 117 -24.83 -9.42 -5.34
N GLY A 118 -24.95 -8.23 -4.75
CA GLY A 118 -24.10 -7.07 -5.04
C GLY A 118 -22.82 -7.00 -4.19
N VAL A 119 -22.67 -7.93 -3.24
CA VAL A 119 -21.52 -8.03 -2.36
C VAL A 119 -21.01 -9.46 -2.36
N THR A 120 -19.70 -9.62 -2.55
CA THR A 120 -19.01 -10.91 -2.41
C THR A 120 -18.23 -10.90 -1.10
N ILE A 121 -18.48 -11.90 -0.25
CA ILE A 121 -17.72 -12.13 0.98
C ILE A 121 -16.68 -13.20 0.65
N VAL A 122 -15.42 -12.90 0.96
CA VAL A 122 -14.26 -13.77 0.78
C VAL A 122 -13.73 -14.12 2.16
N GLU A 123 -13.46 -15.39 2.41
CA GLU A 123 -12.86 -15.87 3.66
C GLU A 123 -11.53 -16.54 3.33
N PHE A 124 -10.51 -16.24 4.12
CA PHE A 124 -9.15 -16.69 3.87
C PHE A 124 -8.81 -17.92 4.70
N THR A 125 -7.87 -18.71 4.19
CA THR A 125 -7.29 -19.82 4.94
C THR A 125 -6.29 -19.24 5.92
N ALA A 126 -6.47 -19.50 7.22
CA ALA A 126 -5.56 -19.11 8.28
C ALA A 126 -4.21 -19.86 8.20
#